data_AF-A0A7X7BBJ0-F1
#
_entry.id   AF-A0A7X7BBJ0-F1
#
_cell.length_a   1.000
_cell.length_b   1.000
_cell.length_c   1.000
_cell.angle_alpha   90.00
_cell.angle_beta   90.00
_cell.angle_gamma   90.00
#
_symmetry.space_group_name_H-M   'P 1'
#
loop_
_entity.id
_entity.type
_entity.pdbx_description
1 polymer ?
#
loop_
_entity_poly.entity_id
_entity_poly.type
_entity_poly.pdbx_seq_one_letter_code
_entity_poly.pdbx_strand_id
1 'polypeptide(L)'
;MAAWFLDSDYDGRCFCVCQAFFPDKKAWGKLGKALGGTLDEDAFAKLSGTVSLPFPEGGYKRIAVKVIAPRGNGVLRVHRLAGKYE
;
A
#
# COMPACT_ATOMS: atom_id res chain seq x y z
N MET A 1 -12.59 -6.73 -3.22
CA MET A 1 -11.24 -7.35 -3.27
C MET A 1 -10.41 -6.77 -2.11
N ALA A 2 -9.28 -7.36 -1.74
CA ALA A 2 -8.47 -6.83 -0.63
C ALA A 2 -7.54 -5.71 -1.14
N ALA A 3 -7.49 -4.59 -0.42
CA ALA A 3 -6.54 -3.51 -0.67
C ALA A 3 -5.50 -3.49 0.44
N TRP A 4 -4.26 -3.16 0.11
CA TRP A 4 -3.16 -3.03 1.07
C TRP A 4 -2.56 -1.65 0.90
N PHE A 5 -2.28 -1.01 2.01
CA PHE A 5 -1.72 0.32 2.07
C PHE A 5 -0.44 0.28 2.90
N LEU A 6 0.55 1.05 2.49
CA LEU A 6 1.81 1.20 3.20
C LEU A 6 1.95 2.63 3.69
N ASP A 7 2.28 2.77 4.96
CA ASP A 7 2.89 3.95 5.56
C ASP A 7 4.38 3.65 5.76
N SER A 8 5.25 4.42 5.11
CA SER A 8 6.70 4.17 5.10
C SER A 8 7.44 4.74 6.32
N ASP A 9 6.81 5.58 7.13
CA ASP A 9 7.44 6.20 8.31
C ASP A 9 6.42 6.42 9.45
N TYR A 10 5.77 5.34 9.86
CA TYR A 10 4.65 5.39 10.76
C TYR A 10 5.03 5.91 12.15
N ASP A 11 4.38 7.00 12.59
CA ASP A 11 4.64 7.66 13.87
C ASP A 11 4.04 6.91 15.09
N GLY A 12 3.19 5.92 14.85
CA GLY A 12 2.46 5.19 15.90
C GLY A 12 1.08 5.75 16.25
N ARG A 13 0.62 6.80 15.55
CA ARG A 13 -0.64 7.50 15.82
C ARG A 13 -1.50 7.58 14.57
N CYS A 14 -0.97 8.15 13.49
CA CYS A 14 -1.71 8.46 12.27
C CYS A 14 -1.19 7.62 11.11
N PHE A 15 -2.09 6.92 10.42
CA PHE A 15 -1.72 6.13 9.24
C PHE A 15 -1.75 7.01 7.99
N CYS A 16 -0.59 7.27 7.43
CA CYS A 16 -0.42 8.07 6.22
C CYS A 16 -0.14 7.15 5.03
N VAL A 17 -1.06 7.08 4.07
CA VAL A 17 -0.89 6.22 2.88
C VAL A 17 0.20 6.81 1.97
N CYS A 18 1.33 6.11 1.85
CA CYS A 18 2.40 6.44 0.90
C CYS A 18 2.32 5.58 -0.37
N GLN A 19 1.87 4.33 -0.25
CA GLN A 19 1.66 3.43 -1.40
C GLN A 19 0.36 2.64 -1.22
N ALA A 20 -0.33 2.37 -2.33
CA ALA A 20 -1.58 1.62 -2.35
C ALA A 20 -1.52 0.50 -3.39
N PHE A 21 -1.84 -0.72 -2.94
CA PHE A 21 -1.76 -1.94 -3.74
C PHE A 21 -3.16 -2.53 -3.94
N PHE A 22 -3.43 -2.96 -5.16
CA PHE A 22 -4.67 -3.64 -5.53
C PHE A 22 -4.31 -4.81 -6.45
N PRO A 23 -4.21 -6.06 -5.94
CA PRO A 23 -3.73 -7.18 -6.74
C PRO A 23 -4.71 -7.62 -7.84
N ASP A 24 -5.97 -7.19 -7.78
CA ASP A 24 -6.93 -7.39 -8.86
C ASP A 24 -6.82 -6.25 -9.87
N LYS A 25 -6.29 -6.58 -11.04
CA LYS A 25 -6.16 -5.68 -12.18
C LYS A 25 -7.51 -5.05 -12.60
N LYS A 26 -8.65 -5.70 -12.34
CA LYS A 26 -9.97 -5.14 -12.68
C LYS A 26 -10.36 -3.93 -11.82
N ALA A 27 -9.88 -3.84 -10.58
CA ALA A 27 -10.20 -2.73 -9.68
C ALA A 27 -9.67 -1.40 -10.21
N TRP A 28 -8.50 -1.44 -10.81
CA TRP A 28 -7.84 -0.27 -11.36
C TRP A 28 -8.45 0.27 -12.65
N GLY A 29 -9.09 -0.57 -13.48
CA GLY A 29 -9.82 -0.08 -14.66
C GLY A 29 -10.96 0.86 -14.27
N LYS A 30 -11.57 0.64 -13.09
CA LYS A 30 -12.54 1.57 -12.50
C LYS A 30 -11.86 2.81 -11.93
N LEU A 31 -10.70 2.64 -11.28
CA LEU A 31 -9.90 3.75 -10.72
C LEU A 31 -9.40 4.69 -11.82
N GLY A 32 -8.83 4.17 -12.90
CA GLY A 32 -8.34 4.95 -14.03
C GLY A 32 -9.46 5.77 -14.68
N LYS A 33 -10.67 5.20 -14.83
CA LYS A 33 -11.85 5.95 -15.27
C LYS A 33 -12.23 7.07 -14.30
N ALA A 34 -12.20 6.80 -13.00
CA ALA A 34 -12.48 7.81 -11.97
C ALA A 34 -11.39 8.92 -11.91
N LEU A 35 -10.16 8.60 -12.28
CA LEU A 35 -9.00 9.51 -12.31
C LEU A 35 -8.80 10.22 -13.66
N GLY A 36 -9.75 10.12 -14.60
CA GLY A 36 -9.69 10.87 -15.86
C GLY A 36 -8.96 10.18 -17.01
N GLY A 37 -8.69 8.88 -16.92
CA GLY A 37 -8.29 8.03 -18.05
C GLY A 37 -6.79 7.90 -18.31
N THR A 38 -5.94 8.66 -17.63
CA THR A 38 -4.47 8.57 -17.74
C THR A 38 -3.90 7.73 -16.60
N LEU A 39 -3.87 6.42 -16.81
CA LEU A 39 -3.20 5.50 -15.89
C LEU A 39 -2.03 4.83 -16.64
N ASP A 40 -0.83 5.00 -16.14
CA ASP A 40 0.38 4.33 -16.65
C ASP A 40 0.32 2.84 -16.30
N GLU A 41 0.31 1.99 -17.33
CA GLU A 41 0.19 0.53 -17.21
C GLU A 41 1.40 -0.12 -16.51
N ASP A 42 2.60 0.47 -16.66
CA ASP A 42 3.82 -0.04 -16.02
C ASP A 42 3.84 0.34 -14.54
N ALA A 43 3.42 1.56 -14.21
CA ALA A 43 3.26 1.99 -12.82
C ALA A 43 2.22 1.13 -12.10
N PHE A 44 1.12 0.81 -12.80
CA PHE A 44 0.08 -0.09 -12.31
C PHE A 44 0.58 -1.49 -12.04
N ALA A 45 1.35 -2.08 -12.96
CA ALA A 45 1.81 -3.45 -12.84
C ALA A 45 2.57 -3.66 -11.52
N LYS A 46 3.38 -2.66 -11.14
CA LYS A 46 4.14 -2.66 -9.88
C LYS A 46 3.24 -2.58 -8.64
N LEU A 47 2.08 -1.91 -8.73
CA LEU A 47 1.11 -1.79 -7.63
C LEU A 47 0.09 -2.95 -7.56
N SER A 48 0.17 -3.90 -8.49
CA SER A 48 -0.64 -5.13 -8.47
C SER A 48 0.02 -6.30 -7.73
N GLY A 49 1.24 -6.11 -7.22
CA GLY A 49 1.98 -7.12 -6.47
C GLY A 49 1.77 -7.06 -4.95
N THR A 50 2.53 -7.89 -4.25
CA THR A 50 2.65 -7.92 -2.77
C THR A 50 3.97 -7.33 -2.28
N VAL A 51 4.75 -6.76 -3.18
CA VAL A 51 6.07 -6.19 -2.92
C VAL A 51 5.94 -4.68 -3.02
N SER A 52 6.41 -3.97 -2.00
CA SER A 52 6.41 -2.52 -2.00
C SER A 52 7.36 -1.97 -3.06
N LEU A 53 7.05 -0.79 -3.60
CA LEU A 53 8.05 -0.01 -4.31
C LEU A 53 9.12 0.46 -3.31
N PRO A 54 10.37 0.69 -3.73
CA PRO A 54 11.38 1.31 -2.89
C PRO A 54 10.87 2.62 -2.27
N PHE A 55 11.21 2.86 -1.01
CA PHE A 55 10.85 4.08 -0.28
C PHE A 55 12.04 4.49 0.60
N PRO A 56 12.20 5.80 0.90
CA PRO A 56 13.27 6.25 1.77
C PRO A 56 13.08 5.74 3.20
N GLU A 57 14.19 5.49 3.90
CA GLU A 57 14.14 5.26 5.34
C GLU A 57 13.73 6.58 6.02
N GLY A 58 12.55 6.59 6.64
CA GLY A 58 12.07 7.73 7.40
C GLY A 58 12.65 7.81 8.81
N GLY A 59 12.32 8.90 9.53
CA GLY A 59 12.91 9.21 10.84
C GLY A 59 12.48 8.26 11.96
N TYR A 60 11.27 7.71 11.87
CA TYR A 60 10.75 6.73 12.84
C TYR A 60 11.25 5.31 12.58
N LYS A 61 11.86 5.06 11.41
CA LYS A 61 12.40 3.74 10.99
C LYS A 61 11.41 2.61 11.15
N ARG A 62 10.14 2.91 10.89
CA ARG A 62 8.99 2.05 11.16
C ARG A 62 8.03 2.17 10.01
N ILE A 63 7.52 1.03 9.56
CA ILE A 63 6.46 0.97 8.56
C ILE A 63 5.18 0.45 9.19
N ALA A 64 4.06 0.80 8.58
CA ALA A 64 2.78 0.16 8.86
C ALA A 64 2.13 -0.32 7.56
N VAL A 65 1.64 -1.55 7.57
CA VAL A 65 0.91 -2.17 6.47
C VAL A 65 -0.52 -2.38 6.91
N LYS A 66 -1.46 -1.75 6.20
CA LYS A 66 -2.90 -1.89 6.46
C LYS A 66 -3.55 -2.66 5.34
N VAL A 67 -4.18 -3.78 5.67
CA VAL A 67 -4.95 -4.60 4.71
C VAL A 67 -6.44 -4.42 5.00
N ILE A 68 -7.21 -4.04 3.98
CA ILE A 68 -8.67 -3.91 4.03
C ILE A 68 -9.28 -5.01 3.17
N ALA A 69 -10.06 -5.89 3.78
CA ALA A 69 -10.81 -6.93 3.11
C ALA A 69 -11.99 -6.36 2.31
N PRO A 70 -12.50 -7.07 1.29
CA PRO A 70 -13.67 -6.65 0.51
C PRO A 70 -14.90 -6.30 1.35
N ARG A 71 -15.05 -6.92 2.53
CA ARG A 71 -16.18 -6.75 3.46
C ARG A 71 -15.97 -5.60 4.44
N GLY A 72 -14.91 -4.80 4.29
CA GLY A 72 -14.61 -3.65 5.15
C GLY A 72 -13.74 -3.96 6.38
N ASN A 73 -13.53 -5.23 6.72
CA ASN A 73 -12.64 -5.60 7.83
C ASN A 73 -11.20 -5.19 7.54
N GLY A 74 -10.55 -4.52 8.50
CA GLY A 74 -9.18 -4.06 8.37
C GLY A 74 -8.23 -4.73 9.37
N VAL A 75 -7.02 -5.02 8.93
CA VAL A 75 -5.89 -5.40 9.81
C VAL A 75 -4.74 -4.41 9.59
N LEU A 76 -4.10 -4.01 10.67
CA LEU A 76 -2.87 -3.22 10.65
C LEU A 76 -1.73 -4.05 11.23
N ARG A 77 -0.59 -4.05 10.55
CA ARG A 77 0.68 -4.61 11.06
C ARG A 77 1.75 -3.56 10.98
N VAL A 78 2.60 -3.52 12.00
CA VAL A 78 3.65 -2.51 12.16
C VAL A 78 4.98 -3.24 12.25
N HIS A 79 5.97 -2.80 11.47
CA HIS A 79 7.30 -3.40 11.42
C HIS A 79 8.37 -2.32 11.61
N ARG A 80 9.51 -2.68 12.21
CA ARG A 80 10.71 -1.83 12.21
C ARG A 80 11.58 -2.17 11.01
N LEU A 81 12.13 -1.17 10.33
CA LEU A 81 12.93 -1.37 9.11
C LEU A 81 14.24 -2.14 9.35
N ALA A 82 14.80 -2.06 10.57
CA ALA A 82 15.98 -2.83 10.96
C ALA A 82 15.66 -4.21 11.57
N GLY A 83 14.38 -4.59 11.64
CA GLY A 83 13.95 -5.87 12.21
C GLY A 83 14.02 -7.00 11.17
N LYS A 84 14.51 -8.18 11.57
CA LYS A 84 14.28 -9.40 10.80
C LYS A 84 12.79 -9.74 10.84
N TYR A 85 12.27 -10.28 9.73
CA TYR A 85 10.94 -10.92 9.73
C TYR A 85 11.05 -12.21 10.55
N GLU A 86 10.32 -12.29 11.67
CA GLU A 86 9.99 -13.55 12.37
C GLU A 86 8.57 -13.98 12.00
#